data_AF-A0A3M1NSU6-F1
#
_entry.id   AF-A0A3M1NSU6-F1
#
_cell.length_a   1.000
_cell.length_b   1.000
_cell.length_c   1.000
_cell.angle_alpha   90.00
_cell.angle_beta   90.00
_cell.angle_gamma   90.00
#
_symmetry.space_group_name_H-M   'P 1'
#
loop_
_entity.id
_entity.type
_entity.pdbx_description
1 polymer ?
#
loop_
_entity_poly.entity_id
_entity_poly.type
_entity_poly.pdbx_seq_one_letter_code
_entity_poly.pdbx_strand_id
1 'polypeptide(L)'
;MTGGAGFIGSHLVEALLARGHYVTAVDNLATGTPRNLERALQHPRFRFVEANVADRQVMAPLVAACDDLYHLASYVGVKLATWTPSQTILNNLRAIDTILDLVSHYRPRFLLTSTSEIYGKALDVLPDAPLRENADRVYGATEVHRWSYAGIKAVEEFLTLAK
;
A
#
# COMPACT_ATOMS: atom_id res chain seq x y z
N MET A 1 2.61 3.17 9.71
CA MET A 1 2.28 2.11 8.73
C MET A 1 0.85 2.31 8.26
N THR A 2 0.62 2.37 6.95
CA THR A 2 -0.75 2.34 6.39
C THR A 2 -1.13 0.90 6.04
N GLY A 3 -2.41 0.54 6.16
CA GLY A 3 -2.88 -0.83 5.90
C GLY A 3 -2.51 -1.83 7.00
N GLY A 4 -2.34 -1.34 8.23
CA GLY A 4 -1.80 -2.14 9.33
C GLY A 4 -2.72 -3.26 9.82
N ALA A 5 -4.03 -3.19 9.55
CA ALA A 5 -4.98 -4.25 9.91
C ALA A 5 -5.15 -5.29 8.79
N GLY A 6 -4.43 -5.15 7.67
CA GLY A 6 -4.33 -6.17 6.62
C GLY A 6 -3.41 -7.33 6.99
N PHE A 7 -3.37 -8.37 6.14
CA PHE A 7 -2.58 -9.58 6.36
C PHE A 7 -1.09 -9.30 6.56
N ILE A 8 -0.44 -8.66 5.58
CA ILE A 8 1.00 -8.35 5.67
C ILE A 8 1.26 -7.30 6.76
N GLY A 9 0.36 -6.31 6.86
CA GLY A 9 0.48 -5.21 7.83
C GLY A 9 0.55 -5.70 9.27
N SER A 10 -0.34 -6.59 9.69
CA SER A 10 -0.37 -7.07 11.07
C SER A 10 0.87 -7.89 11.45
N HIS A 11 1.36 -8.74 10.53
CA HIS A 11 2.61 -9.47 10.76
C HIS A 11 3.82 -8.52 10.85
N LEU A 12 3.86 -7.47 10.03
CA LEU A 12 4.91 -6.46 10.11
C LEU A 12 4.82 -5.64 11.41
N VAL A 13 3.60 -5.32 11.88
CA VAL A 13 3.37 -4.69 13.19
C VAL A 13 3.99 -5.54 14.30
N GLU A 14 3.64 -6.83 14.38
CA GLU A 14 4.18 -7.75 15.40
C GLU A 14 5.71 -7.81 15.35
N ALA A 15 6.28 -7.96 14.14
CA ALA A 15 7.73 -8.04 13.95
C ALA A 15 8.46 -6.76 14.37
N LEU A 16 7.91 -5.58 14.09
CA LEU A 16 8.50 -4.30 14.47
C LEU A 16 8.40 -4.05 15.98
N LEU A 17 7.27 -4.40 16.61
CA LEU A 17 7.10 -4.28 18.06
C LEU A 17 8.06 -5.19 18.82
N ALA A 18 8.25 -6.43 18.34
CA ALA A 18 9.21 -7.40 18.89
C ALA A 18 10.66 -6.91 18.81
N ARG A 19 11.00 -6.09 17.80
CA ARG A 19 12.31 -5.44 17.65
C ARG A 19 12.48 -4.19 18.51
N GLY A 20 11.47 -3.79 19.28
CA GLY A 20 11.55 -2.64 20.18
C GLY A 20 11.01 -1.33 19.62
N HIS A 21 10.48 -1.31 18.39
CA HIS A 21 9.99 -0.07 17.78
C HIS A 21 8.63 0.37 18.35
N TYR A 22 8.34 1.66 18.18
CA TYR A 22 6.99 2.22 18.31
C TYR A 22 6.29 2.12 16.95
N VAL A 23 5.06 1.59 16.96
CA VAL A 23 4.33 1.33 15.73
C VAL A 23 2.96 2.00 15.80
N THR A 24 2.72 2.92 14.87
CA THR A 24 1.37 3.43 14.59
C THR A 24 0.85 2.77 13.31
N ALA A 25 -0.23 2.01 13.43
CA ALA A 25 -0.96 1.42 12.33
C ALA A 25 -2.19 2.28 11.97
N VAL A 26 -2.36 2.61 10.70
CA VAL A 26 -3.52 3.32 10.16
C VAL A 26 -4.26 2.39 9.20
N ASP A 27 -5.56 2.22 9.39
CA ASP A 27 -6.39 1.40 8.51
C ASP A 27 -7.85 1.89 8.57
N ASN A 28 -8.62 1.76 7.48
CA ASN A 28 -10.05 2.08 7.45
C ASN A 28 -10.94 0.84 7.52
N LEU A 29 -10.34 -0.35 7.70
CA LEU A 29 -11.02 -1.63 7.85
C LEU A 29 -11.88 -2.04 6.64
N ALA A 30 -11.70 -1.41 5.48
CA ALA A 30 -12.47 -1.75 4.28
C ALA A 30 -12.15 -3.17 3.76
N THR A 31 -10.89 -3.58 3.87
CA THR A 31 -10.42 -4.94 3.55
C THR A 31 -9.61 -5.58 4.69
N GLY A 32 -9.19 -4.79 5.67
CA GLY A 32 -8.52 -5.27 6.89
C GLY A 32 -9.52 -5.75 7.94
N THR A 33 -9.02 -6.30 9.05
CA THR A 33 -9.85 -6.66 10.20
C THR A 33 -9.14 -6.34 11.51
N PRO A 34 -9.82 -5.73 12.51
CA PRO A 34 -9.21 -5.46 13.82
C PRO A 34 -8.68 -6.72 14.50
N ARG A 35 -9.26 -7.88 14.19
CA ARG A 35 -8.81 -9.19 14.68
C ARG A 35 -7.33 -9.45 14.40
N ASN A 36 -6.82 -8.96 13.26
CA ASN A 36 -5.41 -9.12 12.91
C ASN A 36 -4.46 -8.38 13.87
N LEU A 37 -4.97 -7.39 14.63
CA LEU A 37 -4.18 -6.58 15.55
C LEU A 37 -4.41 -6.93 17.03
N GLU A 38 -5.21 -7.95 17.35
CA GLU A 38 -5.58 -8.31 18.73
C GLU A 38 -4.37 -8.41 19.67
N ARG A 39 -3.28 -9.02 19.21
CA ARG A 39 -2.04 -9.19 19.98
C ARG A 39 -1.26 -7.89 20.16
N ALA A 40 -1.37 -6.98 19.21
CA ALA A 40 -0.67 -5.70 19.23
C ALA A 40 -1.41 -4.66 20.07
N LEU A 41 -2.75 -4.72 20.16
CA LEU A 41 -3.58 -3.71 20.83
C LEU A 41 -3.22 -3.46 22.30
N GLN A 42 -2.69 -4.47 23.00
CA GLN A 42 -2.27 -4.34 24.39
C GLN A 42 -0.80 -3.93 24.56
N HIS A 43 -0.04 -3.81 23.46
CA HIS A 43 1.38 -3.51 23.53
C HIS A 43 1.61 -2.01 23.79
N PRO A 44 2.42 -1.61 24.80
CA PRO A 44 2.57 -0.21 25.21
C PRO A 44 3.21 0.71 24.14
N ARG A 45 3.90 0.11 23.16
CA ARG A 45 4.49 0.81 22.01
C ARG A 45 3.63 0.78 20.74
N PHE A 46 2.41 0.28 20.83
CA PHE A 46 1.50 0.19 19.69
C PHE A 46 0.38 1.22 19.79
N ARG A 47 0.04 1.81 18.63
CA ARG A 47 -1.12 2.68 18.46
C ARG A 47 -1.86 2.28 17.20
N PHE A 48 -3.17 2.07 17.31
CA PHE A 48 -4.05 1.94 16.15
C PHE A 48 -4.80 3.24 15.91
N VAL A 49 -4.94 3.62 14.64
CA VAL A 49 -5.73 4.77 14.19
C VAL A 49 -6.66 4.29 13.08
N GLU A 50 -7.96 4.28 13.38
CA GLU A 50 -8.96 3.97 12.36
C GLU A 50 -9.22 5.22 11.50
N ALA A 51 -8.69 5.22 10.28
CA ALA A 51 -8.81 6.35 9.37
C ALA A 51 -8.54 5.96 7.91
N ASN A 52 -9.07 6.75 6.99
CA ASN A 52 -8.73 6.65 5.58
C ASN A 52 -7.37 7.34 5.33
N VAL A 53 -6.46 6.66 4.64
CA VAL A 53 -5.13 7.18 4.28
C VAL A 53 -5.21 8.42 3.38
N ALA A 54 -6.30 8.58 2.63
CA ALA A 54 -6.55 9.77 1.84
C ALA A 54 -6.90 11.01 2.71
N ASP A 55 -7.20 10.83 4.01
CA ASP A 55 -7.47 11.93 4.93
C ASP A 55 -6.15 12.63 5.33
N ARG A 56 -5.85 13.72 4.64
CA ARG A 56 -4.64 14.51 4.89
C ARG A 56 -4.59 15.10 6.30
N GLN A 57 -5.73 15.48 6.89
CA GLN A 57 -5.75 16.12 8.21
C GLN A 57 -5.35 15.11 9.30
N VAL A 58 -5.78 13.86 9.16
CA VAL A 58 -5.38 12.79 10.06
C VAL A 58 -3.95 12.34 9.78
N MET A 59 -3.58 12.18 8.50
CA MET A 59 -2.27 11.64 8.14
C MET A 59 -1.11 12.60 8.41
N ALA A 60 -1.27 13.90 8.19
CA ALA A 60 -0.18 14.87 8.35
C ALA A 60 0.56 14.80 9.70
N PRO A 61 -0.10 14.87 10.87
CA PRO A 61 0.59 14.76 12.16
C PRO A 61 1.22 13.38 12.39
N LEU A 62 0.67 12.31 11.80
CA LEU A 62 1.21 10.96 11.94
C LEU A 62 2.48 10.77 11.11
N VAL A 63 2.50 11.30 9.89
CA VAL A 63 3.69 11.28 9.02
C VAL A 63 4.79 12.17 9.59
N ALA A 64 4.45 13.34 10.11
CA ALA A 64 5.39 14.26 10.75
C ALA A 64 6.09 13.66 11.98
N ALA A 65 5.46 12.70 12.67
CA ALA A 65 5.96 12.10 13.89
C ALA A 65 6.69 10.76 13.69
N CYS A 66 6.85 10.28 12.45
CA CYS A 66 7.44 8.97 12.17
C CYS A 66 8.78 9.08 11.44
N ASP A 67 9.71 8.17 11.76
CA ASP A 67 10.98 8.04 11.05
C ASP A 67 10.85 7.19 9.77
N ASP A 68 9.95 6.20 9.81
CA ASP A 68 9.71 5.22 8.76
C ASP A 68 8.23 5.11 8.41
N LEU A 69 7.90 5.30 7.13
CA LEU A 69 6.57 5.14 6.59
C LEU A 69 6.52 3.95 5.63
N TYR A 70 5.95 2.85 6.11
CA TYR A 70 5.57 1.70 5.30
C TYR A 70 4.15 1.90 4.77
N HIS A 71 3.98 1.98 3.44
CA HIS A 71 2.69 2.14 2.79
C HIS A 71 2.18 0.81 2.22
N LEU A 72 1.31 0.14 2.98
CA LEU A 72 0.67 -1.13 2.59
C LEU A 72 -0.83 -0.99 2.33
N ALA A 73 -1.43 0.17 2.63
CA ALA A 73 -2.84 0.40 2.36
C ALA A 73 -3.08 0.36 0.86
N SER A 74 -3.90 -0.60 0.43
CA SER A 74 -4.32 -0.69 -0.96
C SER A 74 -5.65 -1.42 -1.04
N TYR A 75 -6.48 -1.03 -2.00
CA TYR A 75 -7.64 -1.83 -2.39
C TYR A 75 -7.12 -2.94 -3.31
N VAL A 76 -6.87 -4.13 -2.73
CA VAL A 76 -6.18 -5.25 -3.40
C VAL A 76 -7.14 -6.35 -3.85
N GLY A 77 -6.80 -6.99 -4.96
CA GLY A 77 -7.28 -8.32 -5.33
C GLY A 77 -8.13 -8.34 -6.59
N VAL A 78 -8.01 -9.43 -7.34
CA VAL A 78 -8.71 -9.65 -8.62
C VAL A 78 -10.21 -9.41 -8.50
N LYS A 79 -10.82 -9.76 -7.36
CA LYS A 79 -12.24 -9.50 -7.11
C LYS A 79 -12.54 -7.98 -7.08
N LEU A 80 -11.85 -7.18 -6.28
CA LEU A 80 -12.11 -5.74 -6.23
C LEU A 80 -11.78 -5.04 -7.56
N ALA A 81 -10.65 -5.42 -8.18
CA ALA A 81 -10.25 -4.90 -9.48
C ALA A 81 -11.25 -5.22 -10.60
N THR A 82 -11.97 -6.35 -10.50
CA THR A 82 -12.96 -6.76 -11.51
C THR A 82 -14.34 -6.18 -11.24
N TRP A 83 -14.79 -6.17 -9.99
CA TRP A 83 -16.15 -5.81 -9.61
C TRP A 83 -16.32 -4.31 -9.31
N THR A 84 -15.29 -3.65 -8.79
CA THR A 84 -15.29 -2.21 -8.48
C THR A 84 -14.00 -1.51 -8.96
N PRO A 85 -13.69 -1.59 -10.28
CA PRO A 85 -12.44 -1.07 -10.84
C PRO A 85 -12.27 0.44 -10.61
N SER A 86 -13.32 1.24 -10.79
CA SER A 86 -13.27 2.69 -10.60
C SER A 86 -12.92 3.07 -9.15
N GLN A 87 -13.53 2.40 -8.18
CA GLN A 87 -13.24 2.60 -6.76
C GLN A 87 -11.80 2.17 -6.43
N THR A 88 -11.35 1.04 -6.98
CA THR A 88 -9.98 0.55 -6.82
C THR A 88 -8.96 1.57 -7.32
N ILE A 89 -9.14 2.10 -8.53
CA ILE A 89 -8.25 3.10 -9.12
C ILE A 89 -8.25 4.38 -8.27
N LEU A 90 -9.43 4.97 -8.06
CA LEU A 90 -9.53 6.29 -7.43
C LEU A 90 -9.09 6.29 -5.97
N ASN A 91 -9.38 5.22 -5.21
CA ASN A 91 -8.98 5.17 -3.81
C ASN A 91 -7.47 4.99 -3.65
N ASN A 92 -6.85 4.08 -4.41
CA ASN A 92 -5.40 3.91 -4.40
C ASN A 92 -4.70 5.20 -4.87
N LEU A 93 -5.19 5.85 -5.94
CA LEU A 93 -4.64 7.11 -6.44
C LEU A 93 -4.69 8.22 -5.39
N ARG A 94 -5.84 8.41 -4.72
CA ARG A 94 -5.98 9.44 -3.67
C ARG A 94 -5.09 9.13 -2.46
N ALA A 95 -4.99 7.86 -2.08
CA ALA A 95 -4.16 7.46 -0.95
C ALA A 95 -2.67 7.72 -1.22
N ILE A 96 -2.17 7.34 -2.41
CA ILE A 96 -0.77 7.57 -2.74
C ILE A 96 -0.45 9.06 -2.93
N ASP A 97 -1.35 9.84 -3.53
CA ASP A 97 -1.15 11.28 -3.74
C ASP A 97 -0.99 12.01 -2.40
N THR A 98 -1.91 11.76 -1.45
CA THR A 98 -1.81 12.28 -0.07
C THR A 98 -0.50 11.86 0.59
N ILE A 99 -0.09 10.59 0.47
CA ILE A 99 1.11 10.11 1.14
C ILE A 99 2.38 10.70 0.54
N LEU A 100 2.46 10.78 -0.79
CA LEU A 100 3.62 11.36 -1.46
C LEU A 100 3.73 12.87 -1.23
N ASP A 101 2.62 13.62 -1.11
CA ASP A 101 2.64 15.02 -0.66
C ASP A 101 3.29 15.14 0.73
N LEU A 102 2.81 14.33 1.69
CA LEU A 102 3.30 14.36 3.07
C LEU A 102 4.75 13.88 3.20
N VAL A 103 5.13 12.82 2.48
CA VAL A 103 6.50 12.29 2.47
C VAL A 103 7.47 13.33 1.87
N SER A 104 7.07 14.04 0.83
CA SER A 104 7.91 15.10 0.24
C SER A 104 8.18 16.24 1.22
N HIS A 105 7.20 16.53 2.08
CA HIS A 105 7.27 17.61 3.06
C HIS A 105 8.04 17.22 4.34
N TYR A 106 7.70 16.08 4.94
CA TYR A 106 8.25 15.64 6.23
C TYR A 106 9.46 14.70 6.11
N ARG A 107 9.68 14.12 4.93
CA ARG A 107 10.85 13.26 4.59
C ARG A 107 11.14 12.09 5.55
N PRO A 108 10.14 11.29 5.98
CA PRO A 108 10.45 10.00 6.58
C PRO A 108 11.09 9.08 5.55
N ARG A 109 11.79 8.03 6.00
CA ARG A 109 12.15 6.93 5.10
C ARG A 109 10.87 6.27 4.61
N PHE A 110 10.68 6.24 3.30
CA PHE A 110 9.44 5.78 2.69
C PHE A 110 9.63 4.43 1.99
N LEU A 111 8.74 3.48 2.28
CA LEU A 111 8.65 2.20 1.59
C LEU A 111 7.27 2.07 0.94
N LEU A 112 7.24 2.07 -0.39
CA LEU A 112 6.09 1.69 -1.18
C LEU A 112 6.06 0.17 -1.36
N THR A 113 4.93 -0.48 -1.09
CA THR A 113 4.74 -1.89 -1.51
C THR A 113 4.04 -1.95 -2.85
N SER A 114 4.74 -2.35 -3.90
CA SER A 114 4.13 -2.63 -5.21
C SER A 114 3.55 -4.05 -5.29
N THR A 115 3.42 -4.60 -6.50
CA THR A 115 2.90 -5.94 -6.77
C THR A 115 3.61 -6.57 -7.96
N SER A 116 3.73 -7.90 -7.99
CA SER A 116 4.17 -8.61 -9.19
C SER A 116 3.17 -8.49 -10.35
N GLU A 117 1.92 -8.09 -10.10
CA GLU A 117 0.94 -7.87 -11.17
C GLU A 117 1.34 -6.73 -12.13
N ILE A 118 2.28 -5.85 -11.76
CA ILE A 118 2.79 -4.79 -12.66
C ILE A 118 3.46 -5.35 -13.91
N TYR A 119 3.95 -6.59 -13.89
CA TYR A 119 4.54 -7.21 -15.08
C TYR A 119 3.48 -7.75 -16.04
N GLY A 120 2.25 -7.92 -15.55
CA GLY A 120 1.11 -8.42 -16.31
C GLY A 120 1.39 -9.73 -17.02
N LYS A 121 1.41 -9.69 -18.35
CA LYS A 121 1.67 -10.81 -19.26
C LYS A 121 3.12 -10.93 -19.70
N ALA A 122 4.08 -10.28 -19.03
CA ALA A 122 5.49 -10.32 -19.44
C ALA A 122 6.02 -11.76 -19.56
N LEU A 123 5.58 -12.67 -18.68
CA LEU A 123 5.94 -14.09 -18.75
C LEU A 123 5.27 -14.84 -19.92
N ASP A 124 4.18 -14.33 -20.50
CA ASP A 124 3.60 -14.92 -21.71
C ASP A 124 4.47 -14.59 -22.95
N VAL A 125 5.23 -13.49 -22.90
CA VAL A 125 6.09 -13.01 -23.98
C VAL A 125 7.54 -13.52 -23.82
N LEU A 126 8.00 -13.66 -22.57
CA LEU A 126 9.35 -14.12 -22.22
C LEU A 126 9.28 -15.23 -21.15
N PRO A 127 8.79 -16.44 -21.51
CA PRO A 127 8.46 -17.49 -20.53
C PRO A 127 9.66 -18.04 -19.75
N ASP A 128 10.86 -18.01 -20.35
CA ASP A 128 12.07 -18.57 -19.76
C ASP A 128 12.99 -17.51 -19.13
N ALA A 129 12.57 -16.24 -19.12
CA ALA A 129 13.34 -15.16 -18.51
C ALA A 129 12.81 -14.86 -17.09
N PRO A 130 13.69 -14.75 -16.07
CA PRO A 130 13.26 -14.27 -14.77
C PRO A 130 12.76 -12.83 -14.89
N LEU A 131 11.69 -12.50 -14.17
CA LEU A 131 11.23 -11.11 -14.04
C LEU A 131 12.34 -10.27 -13.40
N ARG A 132 12.58 -9.09 -13.97
CA ARG A 132 13.53 -8.09 -13.48
C ARG A 132 12.80 -6.78 -13.21
N GLU A 133 13.25 -6.03 -12.22
CA GLU A 133 12.65 -4.76 -11.80
C GLU A 133 12.69 -3.69 -12.89
N ASN A 134 13.56 -3.86 -13.89
CA ASN A 134 13.66 -2.98 -15.06
C ASN A 134 13.06 -3.59 -16.34
N ALA A 135 12.30 -4.68 -16.24
CA ALA A 135 11.67 -5.34 -17.38
C ALA A 135 10.48 -4.54 -17.92
N ASP A 136 10.21 -4.71 -19.21
CA ASP A 136 9.00 -4.19 -19.83
C ASP A 136 7.74 -4.84 -19.23
N ARG A 137 6.64 -4.07 -19.24
CA ARG A 137 5.35 -4.48 -18.69
C ARG A 137 4.36 -4.69 -19.83
N VAL A 138 3.65 -5.81 -19.81
CA VAL A 138 2.68 -6.16 -20.85
C VAL A 138 1.29 -6.27 -20.24
N TYR A 139 0.42 -5.31 -20.53
CA TYR A 139 -0.97 -5.33 -20.06
C TYR A 139 -1.93 -5.73 -21.18
N GLY A 140 -3.09 -6.27 -20.81
CA GLY A 140 -4.18 -6.49 -21.75
C GLY A 140 -4.98 -5.22 -22.03
N ALA A 141 -6.03 -5.34 -22.85
CA ALA A 141 -6.94 -4.24 -23.15
C ALA A 141 -7.58 -3.66 -21.88
N THR A 142 -7.87 -2.35 -21.90
CA THR A 142 -8.47 -1.60 -20.78
C THR A 142 -9.90 -2.04 -20.45
N GLU A 143 -10.61 -2.65 -21.40
CA GLU A 143 -11.91 -3.29 -21.20
C GLU A 143 -11.83 -4.49 -20.24
N VAL A 144 -10.65 -5.09 -20.08
CA VAL A 144 -10.43 -6.19 -19.13
C VAL A 144 -10.05 -5.60 -17.77
N HIS A 145 -11.08 -5.29 -16.97
CA HIS A 145 -10.98 -4.52 -15.73
C HIS A 145 -9.98 -5.04 -14.70
N ARG A 146 -9.64 -6.33 -14.70
CA ARG A 146 -8.64 -6.89 -13.78
C ARG A 146 -7.29 -6.15 -13.85
N TRP A 147 -6.93 -5.61 -15.03
CA TRP A 147 -5.69 -4.88 -15.24
C TRP A 147 -5.67 -3.49 -14.59
N SER A 148 -6.81 -3.00 -14.12
CA SER A 148 -6.90 -1.73 -13.38
C SER A 148 -5.99 -1.71 -12.15
N TYR A 149 -5.86 -2.86 -11.45
CA TYR A 149 -5.01 -2.98 -10.27
C TYR A 149 -3.52 -2.87 -10.63
N ALA A 150 -3.04 -3.63 -11.61
CA ALA A 150 -1.67 -3.51 -12.12
C ALA A 150 -1.38 -2.09 -12.61
N GLY A 151 -2.32 -1.48 -13.33
CA GLY A 151 -2.22 -0.11 -13.82
C GLY A 151 -2.05 0.92 -12.71
N ILE A 152 -2.87 0.89 -11.66
CA ILE A 152 -2.75 1.86 -10.57
C ILE A 152 -1.47 1.65 -9.75
N LYS A 153 -1.04 0.41 -9.50
CA LYS A 153 0.23 0.12 -8.82
C LYS A 153 1.44 0.61 -9.62
N ALA A 154 1.40 0.49 -10.95
CA ALA A 154 2.41 1.09 -11.82
C ALA A 154 2.42 2.63 -11.76
N VAL A 155 1.25 3.27 -11.63
CA VAL A 155 1.16 4.73 -11.42
C VAL A 155 1.77 5.12 -10.07
N GLU A 156 1.50 4.36 -8.99
CA GLU A 156 2.11 4.59 -7.68
C GLU A 156 3.65 4.54 -7.74
N GLU A 157 4.22 3.56 -8.45
CA GLU A 157 5.68 3.48 -8.68
C GLU A 157 6.20 4.71 -9.42
N PHE A 158 5.56 5.10 -10.53
CA PHE A 158 5.99 6.28 -11.29
C PHE A 158 5.96 7.55 -10.45
N LEU A 159 4.88 7.77 -9.69
CA LEU A 159 4.76 8.93 -8.83
C LEU A 159 5.80 8.92 -7.71
N THR A 160 6.10 7.74 -7.16
CA THR A 160 7.10 7.59 -6.09
C THR A 160 8.52 7.84 -6.59
N LEU A 161 8.86 7.34 -7.78
CA LEU A 161 10.20 7.52 -8.37
C LEU A 161 10.44 8.92 -8.95
N ALA A 162 9.38 9.71 -9.15
CA ALA A 162 9.47 11.07 -9.67
C ALA A 162 9.68 12.16 -8.60
N LYS A 163 9.59 11.81 -7.31
CA LYS A 163 9.73 12.75 -6.18
C LYS A 163 10.98 12.44 -5.36
#